data_AF-E1X2W1-F1
#
_entry.id   AF-E1X2W1-F1
#
_cell.length_a   1.000
_cell.length_b   1.000
_cell.length_c   1.000
_cell.angle_alpha   90.00
_cell.angle_beta   90.00
_cell.angle_gamma   90.00
#
_symmetry.space_group_name_H-M   'P 1'
#
loop_
_entity.id
_entity.type
_entity.pdbx_description
1 polymer ?
#
loop_
_entity_poly.entity_id
_entity_poly.type
_entity_poly.pdbx_seq_one_letter_code
_entity_poly.pdbx_strand_id
1 'polypeptide(L)'
;MSEVHHHSHKKLYIIIFFALAILTVVEIIIPELDIAYYLKASSLVGLALGKAFLVAYFYMHLNEETKWMKWIAAVPLSAFLYAAVLIAESMFR
;
A
#
# COMPACT_ATOMS: atom_id res chain seq x y z
N MET A 1 27.22 -17.72 27.59
CA MET A 1 25.95 -18.16 27.00
C MET A 1 24.95 -17.06 27.25
N SER A 2 24.90 -16.05 26.38
CA SER A 2 24.01 -14.89 26.48
C SER A 2 22.98 -14.99 25.36
N GLU A 3 21.74 -15.22 25.76
CA GLU A 3 20.57 -15.32 24.90
C GLU A 3 20.40 -14.06 24.05
N VAL A 4 20.61 -14.22 22.74
CA VAL A 4 20.28 -13.21 21.74
C VAL A 4 18.77 -13.25 21.55
N HIS A 5 18.05 -12.38 22.27
CA HIS A 5 16.63 -12.10 22.09
C HIS A 5 16.34 -11.57 20.67
N HIS A 6 16.23 -12.49 19.69
CA HIS A 6 15.72 -12.24 18.34
C HIS A 6 14.21 -11.97 18.40
N HIS A 7 13.79 -10.81 18.91
CA HIS A 7 12.39 -10.41 18.94
C HIS A 7 11.87 -10.09 17.52
N SER A 8 11.42 -11.14 16.83
CA SER A 8 10.12 -11.22 16.17
C SER A 8 9.67 -10.10 15.20
N HIS A 9 10.53 -9.64 14.28
CA HIS A 9 10.04 -8.91 13.10
C HIS A 9 9.04 -9.76 12.27
N LYS A 10 9.17 -11.10 12.30
CA LYS A 10 8.27 -12.02 11.59
C LYS A 10 6.80 -11.90 12.01
N LYS A 11 6.52 -11.63 13.30
CA LYS A 11 5.14 -11.45 13.77
C LYS A 11 4.50 -10.19 13.19
N LEU A 12 5.27 -9.10 13.11
CA LEU A 12 4.80 -7.84 12.53
C LEU A 12 4.43 -8.05 11.06
N TYR A 13 5.33 -8.65 10.25
CA TYR A 13 5.05 -8.98 8.84
C TYR A 13 3.78 -9.83 8.66
N ILE A 14 3.59 -10.85 9.50
CA ILE A 14 2.38 -11.70 9.45
C ILE A 14 1.12 -10.88 9.77
N ILE A 15 1.17 -9.99 10.76
CA ILE A 15 0.03 -9.12 11.11
C ILE A 15 -0.31 -8.18 9.96
N ILE A 16 0.69 -7.57 9.31
CA ILE A 16 0.48 -6.64 8.19
C ILE A 16 -0.01 -7.38 6.96
N PHE A 17 0.49 -8.59 6.71
CA PHE A 17 -0.01 -9.45 5.64
C PHE A 17 -1.51 -9.71 5.80
N PHE A 18 -1.96 -10.02 7.02
CA PHE A 18 -3.38 -10.15 7.32
C PHE A 18 -4.14 -8.81 7.18
N ALA A 19 -3.56 -7.69 7.61
CA ALA A 19 -4.18 -6.38 7.42
C ALA A 19 -4.37 -6.04 5.93
N LEU A 20 -3.36 -6.31 5.08
CA LEU A 20 -3.44 -6.13 3.62
C LEU A 20 -4.47 -7.08 3.00
N ALA A 21 -4.54 -8.32 3.47
CA ALA A 21 -5.54 -9.28 3.01
C ALA A 21 -6.96 -8.81 3.34
N ILE A 22 -7.22 -8.35 4.56
CA ILE A 22 -8.50 -7.78 4.96
C ILE A 22 -8.82 -6.56 4.10
N LEU A 23 -7.85 -5.67 3.90
CA LEU A 23 -8.05 -4.46 3.10
C LEU A 23 -8.39 -4.79 1.64
N THR A 24 -7.86 -5.90 1.13
CA THR A 24 -8.17 -6.42 -0.22
C THR A 24 -9.57 -7.04 -0.30
N VAL A 25 -9.98 -7.79 0.73
CA VAL A 25 -11.35 -8.32 0.81
C VAL A 25 -12.37 -7.18 0.86
N VAL A 26 -12.11 -6.14 1.65
CA VAL A 26 -12.96 -4.94 1.69
C VAL A 26 -13.01 -4.26 0.33
N GLU A 27 -11.88 -4.15 -0.37
CA GLU A 27 -11.81 -3.57 -1.71
C GLU A 27 -12.65 -4.32 -2.75
N ILE A 28 -12.79 -5.64 -2.62
CA ILE A 28 -13.64 -6.46 -3.50
C ILE A 28 -15.13 -6.26 -3.19
N ILE A 29 -15.48 -6.01 -1.93
CA ILE A 29 -16.88 -5.85 -1.50
C ILE A 29 -17.44 -4.45 -1.85
N ILE A 30 -16.63 -3.40 -1.74
CA ILE A 30 -17.06 -2.02 -2.06
C ILE A 30 -17.69 -1.84 -3.46
N PRO A 31 -17.15 -2.40 -4.55
CA PRO A 31 -17.73 -2.26 -5.88
C PRO A 31 -19.05 -3.04 -6.05
N GLU A 32 -19.30 -4.07 -5.24
CA GLU A 32 -20.57 -4.83 -5.24
C GLU A 32 -21.72 -4.06 -4.58
N LEU A 33 -21.43 -3.10 -3.70
CA LEU A 33 -22.46 -2.26 -3.08
C LEU A 33 -23.05 -1.28 -4.10
N ASP A 34 -24.37 -1.05 -4.10
CA ASP A 34 -25.02 -0.14 -5.04
C ASP A 34 -24.88 1.34 -4.60
N ILE A 35 -23.65 1.88 -4.72
CA ILE A 35 -23.28 3.25 -4.32
C ILE A 35 -22.87 4.06 -5.56
N ALA A 36 -23.02 5.39 -5.49
CA ALA A 36 -22.61 6.30 -6.53
C ALA A 36 -21.15 6.07 -6.98
N TYR A 37 -20.92 6.10 -8.30
CA TYR A 37 -19.61 5.79 -8.91
C TYR A 37 -18.46 6.60 -8.31
N TYR A 38 -18.67 7.89 -8.03
CA TYR A 38 -17.66 8.74 -7.41
C TYR A 38 -17.24 8.28 -6.01
N LEU A 39 -18.19 7.79 -5.21
CA LEU A 39 -17.91 7.26 -3.87
C LEU A 39 -17.19 5.92 -3.93
N LYS A 40 -17.54 5.06 -4.90
CA LYS A 40 -16.79 3.83 -5.16
C LYS A 40 -15.35 4.13 -5.57
N ALA A 41 -15.16 5.01 -6.55
CA ALA A 41 -13.84 5.37 -7.07
C ALA A 41 -12.95 5.99 -5.98
N SER A 42 -13.46 6.95 -5.20
CA SER A 42 -12.69 7.56 -4.11
C SER A 42 -12.34 6.56 -3.00
N SER A 43 -13.27 5.66 -2.65
CA SER A 43 -13.03 4.63 -1.64
C SER A 43 -11.99 3.60 -2.10
N LEU A 44 -12.07 3.13 -3.34
CA LEU A 44 -11.09 2.20 -3.93
C LEU A 44 -9.70 2.82 -4.00
N VAL A 45 -9.59 4.08 -4.43
CA VAL A 45 -8.32 4.80 -4.46
C VAL A 45 -7.75 4.98 -3.04
N GLY A 46 -8.60 5.33 -2.07
CA GLY A 46 -8.19 5.43 -0.67
C GLY A 46 -7.66 4.12 -0.09
N LEU A 47 -8.33 3.00 -0.37
CA LEU A 47 -7.88 1.67 0.03
C LEU A 47 -6.57 1.26 -0.63
N ALA A 48 -6.41 1.54 -1.93
CA ALA A 48 -5.18 1.28 -2.66
C ALA A 48 -3.99 2.08 -2.08
N LEU A 49 -4.20 3.37 -1.78
CA LEU A 49 -3.18 4.21 -1.13
C LEU A 49 -2.85 3.71 0.29
N GLY A 50 -3.84 3.30 1.06
CA GLY A 50 -3.64 2.71 2.39
C GLY A 50 -2.77 1.44 2.35
N LYS A 51 -3.02 0.55 1.38
CA LYS A 51 -2.17 -0.64 1.13
C LYS A 51 -0.75 -0.24 0.76
N ALA A 52 -0.59 0.71 -0.16
CA ALA A 52 0.72 1.20 -0.58
C ALA A 52 1.51 1.80 0.59
N PHE A 53 0.84 2.55 1.48
CA PHE A 53 1.45 3.09 2.69
C PHE A 53 1.86 1.99 3.68
N LEU A 54 1.01 0.99 3.92
CA LEU A 54 1.35 -0.16 4.77
C LEU A 54 2.58 -0.91 4.24
N VAL A 55 2.63 -1.16 2.93
CA VAL A 55 3.75 -1.83 2.28
C VAL A 55 5.02 -0.97 2.38
N ALA A 56 4.93 0.33 2.12
CA ALA A 56 6.08 1.25 2.20
C ALA A 56 6.63 1.37 3.63
N TYR A 57 5.75 1.48 4.63
CA TYR A 57 6.15 1.65 6.02
C TYR A 57 6.75 0.36 6.60
N PHE A 58 6.11 -0.79 6.35
CA PHE A 58 6.51 -2.03 7.02
C PHE A 58 7.29 -3.00 6.15
N TYR A 59 6.94 -3.16 4.88
CA TYR A 59 7.65 -4.08 3.98
C TYR A 59 8.96 -3.50 3.48
N MET A 60 8.99 -2.19 3.28
CA MET A 60 10.15 -1.51 2.72
C MET A 60 11.18 -1.06 3.76
N HIS A 61 10.91 -1.31 5.06
CA HIS A 61 11.84 -1.07 6.16
C HIS A 61 12.59 0.27 6.05
N LEU A 62 11.86 1.30 5.60
CA LEU A 62 12.40 2.59 5.17
C LEU A 62 13.07 3.38 6.32
N ASN A 63 12.92 2.85 7.53
CA ASN A 63 13.37 3.42 8.78
C ASN A 63 14.69 2.80 9.29
N GLU A 64 15.15 1.64 8.77
CA GLU A 64 16.25 0.90 9.43
C GLU A 64 17.49 0.58 8.58
N GLU A 65 17.63 0.91 7.28
CA GLU A 65 18.94 1.27 6.68
C GLU A 65 18.91 1.46 5.14
N THR A 66 19.94 2.19 4.66
CA THR A 66 20.35 2.54 3.28
C THR A 66 19.41 3.39 2.41
N LYS A 67 19.80 4.66 2.21
CA LYS A 67 19.21 5.64 1.26
C LYS A 67 19.04 5.12 -0.18
N TRP A 68 19.74 4.06 -0.57
CA TRP A 68 19.63 3.41 -1.88
C TRP A 68 18.32 2.62 -2.06
N MET A 69 17.81 1.96 -1.02
CA MET A 69 16.55 1.21 -1.10
C MET A 69 15.35 2.16 -1.29
N LYS A 70 15.39 3.33 -0.64
CA LYS A 70 14.44 4.44 -0.85
C LYS A 70 14.39 4.92 -2.30
N TRP A 71 15.52 4.89 -3.00
CA TRP A 71 15.61 5.37 -4.38
C TRP A 71 14.98 4.38 -5.36
N ILE A 72 15.25 3.09 -5.18
CA ILE A 72 14.60 2.01 -5.95
C ILE A 72 13.09 1.97 -5.69
N ALA A 73 12.65 2.24 -4.45
CA ALA A 73 11.24 2.40 -4.10
C ALA A 73 10.55 3.58 -4.81
N ALA A 74 11.30 4.67 -5.04
CA ALA A 74 10.77 5.87 -5.66
C ALA A 74 10.49 5.69 -7.15
N VAL A 75 11.15 4.75 -7.83
CA VAL A 75 10.95 4.45 -9.26
C VAL A 75 9.54 3.92 -9.57
N PRO A 76 9.04 2.84 -8.92
CA PRO A 76 7.66 2.41 -9.12
C PRO A 76 6.65 3.43 -8.60
N LEU A 77 6.99 4.22 -7.57
CA LEU A 77 6.12 5.27 -7.07
C LEU A 77 5.96 6.42 -8.08
N SER A 78 7.02 6.83 -8.78
CA SER A 78 6.95 7.86 -9.82
C SER A 78 6.19 7.38 -11.06
N ALA A 79 6.37 6.11 -11.44
CA ALA A 79 5.56 5.48 -12.49
C ALA A 79 4.08 5.43 -12.12
N PHE A 80 3.75 5.09 -10.87
CA PHE A 80 2.37 5.12 -10.37
C PHE A 80 1.79 6.54 -10.38
N LEU A 81 2.58 7.53 -9.96
CA LEU A 81 2.16 8.94 -9.98
C LEU A 81 1.87 9.41 -11.42
N TYR A 82 2.74 9.05 -12.37
CA TYR A 82 2.56 9.36 -13.79
C TYR A 82 1.31 8.70 -14.37
N ALA A 83 1.08 7.42 -14.05
CA ALA A 83 -0.13 6.71 -14.46
C ALA A 83 -1.40 7.34 -13.85
N ALA A 84 -1.37 7.74 -12.58
CA ALA A 84 -2.48 8.41 -11.93
C ALA A 84 -2.82 9.76 -12.59
N VAL A 85 -1.80 10.54 -12.94
CA VAL A 85 -1.97 11.82 -13.67
C VAL A 85 -2.54 11.58 -15.06
N LEU A 86 -2.04 10.58 -15.81
CA LEU A 86 -2.57 10.23 -17.13
C LEU A 86 -4.04 9.78 -17.08
N ILE A 87 -4.41 8.98 -16.09
CA ILE A 87 -5.80 8.54 -15.90
C ILE A 87 -6.70 9.74 -15.56
N ALA A 88 -6.21 10.66 -14.70
CA ALA A 88 -6.95 11.88 -14.38
C ALA A 88 -7.12 12.77 -15.63
N GLU A 89 -6.07 12.99 -16.41
CA GLU A 89 -6.14 13.75 -17.67
C GLU A 89 -7.11 13.10 -18.67
N SER A 90 -7.06 11.77 -18.80
CA SER A 90 -7.98 10.98 -19.64
C SER A 90 -9.45 11.08 -19.20
N MET A 91 -9.72 11.28 -17.91
CA MET A 91 -11.08 11.35 -17.38
C MET A 91 -11.67 12.77 -17.48
N PHE A 92 -10.82 13.80 -17.51
CA PHE A 92 -11.21 15.21 -17.63
C PHE A 92 -11.28 15.71 -19.09
N ARG A 93 -10.99 14.86 -20.08
CA ARG A 93 -11.08 15.17 -21.51
C ARG A 93 -12.25 14.42 -22.16
#